data_AF-A0AA35I8A3-F1
#
_entry.id   AF-A0AA35I8A3-F1
#
_cell.length_a   1.000
_cell.length_b   1.000
_cell.length_c   1.000
_cell.angle_alpha   90.00
_cell.angle_beta   90.00
_cell.angle_gamma   90.00
#
_symmetry.space_group_name_H-M   'P 1'
#
loop_
_entity.id
_entity.type
_entity.pdbx_description
1 polymer ?
#
loop_
_entity_poly.entity_id
_entity_poly.type
_entity_poly.pdbx_seq_one_letter_code
_entity_poly.pdbx_strand_id
1 'polypeptide(L)' 'MSKQLSLEGKVALVQGGSRGIGAAIVRRLAREGAQVAFTYVAPQARQKHWPAK' A
#
# COMPACT_ATOMS: atom_id res chain seq x y z
N MET A 1 7.13 -28.71 5.32
CA MET A 1 6.37 -27.68 6.06
C MET A 1 6.95 -26.32 5.75
N SER A 2 6.18 -25.44 5.10
CA SER A 2 6.60 -24.04 4.87
C SER A 2 6.41 -23.25 6.16
N LYS A 3 7.49 -22.69 6.70
CA LYS A 3 7.45 -21.79 7.85
C LYS A 3 6.76 -20.49 7.42
N GLN A 4 5.52 -20.31 7.86
CA GLN A 4 4.79 -19.06 7.71
C GLN A 4 5.43 -18.07 8.69
N LEU A 5 6.20 -17.10 8.18
CA LEU A 5 6.75 -16.03 9.02
C LEU A 5 5.64 -15.06 9.38
N SER A 6 5.51 -14.74 10.65
CA SER A 6 4.61 -13.69 11.09
C SER A 6 5.31 -12.33 10.98
N LEU A 7 4.55 -11.29 10.64
CA LEU A 7 5.03 -9.94 10.35
C LEU A 7 4.53 -8.92 11.38
N GLU A 8 4.09 -9.35 12.56
CA GLU A 8 3.66 -8.45 13.62
C GLU A 8 4.79 -7.49 14.01
N GLY A 9 4.40 -6.22 14.20
CA GLY A 9 5.34 -5.14 14.51
C GLY A 9 6.23 -4.72 13.34
N LYS A 10 6.05 -5.27 12.14
CA LYS A 10 6.73 -4.80 10.93
C LYS A 10 5.90 -3.75 10.20
N VAL A 11 6.60 -2.80 9.57
CA VAL A 11 6.02 -1.78 8.70
C VAL A 11 6.46 -2.05 7.27
N ALA A 12 5.53 -1.99 6.32
CA ALA A 12 5.79 -2.21 4.89
C ALA A 12 5.20 -1.09 4.02
N LEU A 13 5.95 -0.68 3.01
CA LEU A 13 5.49 0.25 1.96
C LEU A 13 5.40 -0.48 0.63
N VAL A 14 4.21 -0.45 0.00
CA VAL A 14 3.97 -1.08 -1.31
C VAL A 14 3.64 -0.03 -2.36
N GLN A 15 4.47 0.10 -3.39
CA GLN A 15 4.15 0.92 -4.56
C GLN A 15 3.14 0.20 -5.47
N GLY A 16 2.15 0.94 -5.99
CA GLY A 16 1.09 0.35 -6.83
C GLY A 16 0.15 -0.59 -6.07
N GLY A 17 0.06 -0.48 -4.74
CA GLY A 17 -0.69 -1.41 -3.88
C GLY A 17 -2.22 -1.32 -3.98
N SER A 18 -2.76 -0.47 -4.85
CA SER A 18 -4.21 -0.28 -4.99
C SER A 18 -4.90 -1.40 -5.77
N ARG A 19 -4.20 -2.06 -6.70
CA ARG A 19 -4.80 -3.00 -7.68
C ARG A 19 -3.85 -4.14 -8.04
N GLY A 20 -4.38 -5.16 -8.72
CA GLY A 20 -3.62 -6.28 -9.26
C GLY A 20 -2.74 -6.97 -8.22
N ILE A 21 -1.49 -7.23 -8.59
CA ILE A 21 -0.50 -7.90 -7.74
C ILE A 21 -0.19 -7.07 -6.48
N GLY A 22 -0.08 -5.75 -6.62
CA GLY A 22 0.19 -4.86 -5.48
C GLY A 22 -0.87 -4.98 -4.39
N ALA A 23 -2.15 -5.01 -4.77
CA ALA A 23 -3.24 -5.23 -3.81
C ALA A 23 -3.19 -6.62 -3.15
N ALA A 24 -2.82 -7.66 -3.91
CA ALA A 24 -2.66 -9.00 -3.36
C ALA A 24 -1.54 -9.04 -2.30
N ILE A 25 -0.41 -8.36 -2.57
CA ILE A 25 0.71 -8.23 -1.64
C ILE A 25 0.27 -7.47 -0.38
N VAL A 26 -0.34 -6.29 -0.51
CA VAL A 26 -0.84 -5.51 0.64
C VAL A 26 -1.73 -6.37 1.55
N ARG A 27 -2.69 -7.07 0.95
CA ARG A 27 -3.61 -7.94 1.70
C ARG A 27 -2.87 -9.09 2.39
N ARG A 28 -1.86 -9.69 1.74
CA ARG A 28 -1.09 -10.78 2.33
C ARG A 28 -0.25 -10.29 3.52
N LEU A 29 0.48 -9.18 3.35
CA LEU A 29 1.31 -8.60 4.41
C LEU A 29 0.46 -8.16 5.62
N ALA A 30 -0.68 -7.53 5.37
CA ALA A 30 -1.61 -7.14 6.44
C ALA A 30 -2.19 -8.36 7.18
N ARG A 31 -2.53 -9.44 6.48
CA ARG A 31 -2.98 -10.70 7.09
C ARG A 31 -1.91 -11.36 7.96
N GLU A 32 -0.64 -11.13 7.65
CA GLU A 32 0.48 -11.63 8.46
C GLU A 32 0.86 -10.66 9.59
N GLY A 33 0.10 -9.58 9.82
CA GLY A 33 0.27 -8.69 10.98
C GLY A 33 1.10 -7.43 10.75
N ALA A 34 1.55 -7.18 9.51
CA ALA A 34 2.29 -5.96 9.20
C ALA A 34 1.36 -4.73 9.17
N GLN A 35 1.89 -3.57 9.59
CA GLN A 35 1.32 -2.27 9.26
C GLN A 35 1.74 -1.90 7.83
N VAL A 36 0.77 -1.76 6.92
CA VAL A 36 1.06 -1.57 5.49
C VAL A 36 0.55 -0.23 5.00
N ALA A 37 1.45 0.57 4.41
CA ALA A 37 1.11 1.72 3.59
C ALA A 37 1.27 1.36 2.11
N PHE A 38 0.46 1.94 1.24
CA PHE A 38 0.63 1.77 -0.20
C PHE A 38 0.34 3.04 -0.98
N THR A 39 0.96 3.14 -2.16
CA THR A 39 0.75 4.24 -3.09
C THR A 39 0.11 3.73 -4.38
N TYR A 40 -0.41 4.66 -5.18
CA TYR A 40 -0.86 4.43 -6.53
C TYR A 40 -0.76 5.74 -7.33
N VAL A 41 -0.46 5.63 -8.62
CA VAL A 41 -0.48 6.79 -9.51
C VAL A 41 -1.93 7.11 -9.85
N ALA A 42 -2.50 8.09 -9.17
CA ALA A 42 -3.74 8.69 -9.62
C ALA A 42 -3.49 9.37 -10.98
N PRO A 43 -4.43 9.29 -11.95
CA PRO A 43 -4.41 10.21 -13.10
C PRO A 43 -4.32 11.63 -12.56
N GLN A 44 -3.60 12.55 -13.23
CA GLN A 44 -3.48 13.93 -12.75
C GLN A 44 -4.87 14.46 -12.39
N ALA A 45 -5.13 14.57 -11.08
CA ALA A 45 -6.33 15.22 -10.61
C ALA A 45 -6.21 16.65 -11.12
N ARG A 46 -7.14 17.07 -11.98
CA ARG A 46 -7.24 18.42 -12.52
C ARG A 46 -6.86 19.39 -11.39
N GLN A 47 -5.71 20.04 -11.55
CA GLN A 47 -5.15 20.95 -10.55
C GLN A 47 -6.23 22.00 -10.27
N LYS A 48 -6.93 21.88 -9.15
CA LYS A 48 -7.77 22.97 -8.67
C LYS A 48 -6.78 24.04 -8.27
N HIS A 49 -6.73 25.11 -9.05
CA HIS A 49 -5.94 26.28 -8.70
C HIS A 49 -6.26 26.62 -7.24
N TRP A 50 -5.23 26.62 -6.40
CA TRP A 50 -5.38 27.18 -5.06
C TRP A 50 -5.43 28.70 -5.26
N PRO A 51 -6.46 29.43 -4.80
CA PRO A 51 -6.43 30.88 -4.87
C PRO A 51 -5.26 31.34 -3.99
N ALA A 52 -4.24 31.91 -4.63
CA ALA A 52 -3.17 32.60 -3.93
C ALA A 52 -3.81 33.68 -3.04
N LYS A 53 -3.36 33.76 -1.79
CA LYS A 53 -3.71 34.88 -0.91
C LYS A 53 -3.15 36.18 -1.47
#